data_AF-A0A2N0QM48-F1
#
_entry.id   AF-A0A2N0QM48-F1
#
_cell.length_a   1.000
_cell.length_b   1.000
_cell.length_c   1.000
_cell.angle_alpha   90.00
_cell.angle_beta   90.00
_cell.angle_gamma   90.00
#
_symmetry.space_group_name_H-M   'P 1'
#
loop_
_entity.id
_entity.type
_entity.pdbx_description
1 polymer ?
#
loop_
_entity_poly.entity_id
_entity_poly.type
_entity_poly.pdbx_seq_one_letter_code
_entity_poly.pdbx_strand_id
1 'polypeptide(L)'
;GLAVYKKFGEVYKLETIQRQSGNSKEQQEFRNILLRMRNRESTIDHWKILTTRIEDKIGITDRNSFSDALVLLTKWSEVNAVNMDRLRSLDVPVAKIQAIHSGGNEAKNASSDTAHGLEVNILLARGARVMLTANLQTESGLVNGSIGTV
;
A
#
# COMPACT_ATOMS: atom_id res chain seq x y z
N GLY A 1 -25.74 -10.97 -10.75
CA GLY A 1 -24.98 -11.56 -9.63
C GLY A 1 -25.19 -13.06 -9.53
N LEU A 2 -26.30 -13.50 -8.91
CA LEU A 2 -26.54 -14.90 -8.55
C LEU A 2 -26.55 -15.90 -9.74
N ALA A 3 -27.12 -15.51 -10.88
CA ALA A 3 -27.18 -16.37 -12.08
C ALA A 3 -25.79 -16.59 -12.72
N VAL A 4 -24.88 -15.63 -12.60
CA VAL A 4 -23.49 -15.75 -13.09
C VAL A 4 -22.66 -16.58 -12.12
N TYR A 5 -22.90 -16.45 -10.81
CA TYR A 5 -22.24 -17.27 -9.79
C TYR A 5 -22.47 -18.78 -10.00
N LYS A 6 -23.70 -19.17 -10.40
CA LYS A 6 -24.02 -20.57 -10.72
C LYS A 6 -23.31 -21.12 -11.97
N LYS A 7 -22.64 -20.28 -12.77
CA LYS A 7 -21.83 -20.71 -13.92
C LYS A 7 -20.42 -21.13 -13.54
N PHE A 8 -19.95 -20.84 -12.32
CA PHE A 8 -18.69 -21.38 -11.83
C PHE A 8 -18.90 -22.86 -11.49
N GLY A 9 -18.34 -23.74 -12.32
CA GLY A 9 -18.40 -25.20 -12.12
C GLY A 9 -17.21 -25.77 -11.34
N GLU A 10 -16.13 -25.02 -11.23
CA GLU A 10 -14.88 -25.47 -10.63
C GLU A 10 -14.32 -24.40 -9.70
N VAL A 11 -13.67 -24.85 -8.63
CA VAL A 11 -12.99 -23.99 -7.65
C VAL A 11 -11.60 -24.54 -7.43
N TYR A 12 -10.60 -23.70 -7.67
CA TYR A 12 -9.19 -24.02 -7.41
C TYR A 12 -8.70 -23.25 -6.20
N LYS A 13 -8.00 -23.93 -5.30
CA LYS A 13 -7.40 -23.34 -4.10
C LYS A 13 -5.88 -23.47 -4.18
N LEU A 14 -5.20 -22.33 -4.12
CA LEU A 14 -3.74 -22.30 -3.99
C LEU A 14 -3.35 -22.46 -2.52
N GLU A 15 -2.40 -23.36 -2.26
CA GLU A 15 -2.00 -23.71 -0.89
C GLU A 15 -0.56 -23.29 -0.54
N THR A 16 0.24 -22.93 -1.54
CA THR A 16 1.66 -22.58 -1.35
C THR A 16 1.85 -21.07 -1.16
N ILE A 17 2.56 -20.69 -0.09
CA ILE A 17 2.91 -19.29 0.20
C ILE A 17 4.26 -18.95 -0.45
N GLN A 18 4.23 -18.05 -1.42
CA GLN A 18 5.44 -17.62 -2.17
C GLN A 18 6.14 -16.40 -1.56
N ARG A 19 5.42 -15.48 -0.90
CA ARG A 19 6.00 -14.23 -0.36
C ARG A 19 6.97 -14.48 0.80
N GLN A 20 6.60 -15.39 1.70
CA GLN A 20 7.43 -15.79 2.84
C GLN A 20 8.02 -17.19 2.59
N SER A 21 8.55 -17.48 1.40
CA SER A 21 8.97 -18.83 0.97
C SER A 21 10.25 -19.36 1.60
N GLY A 22 11.03 -18.51 2.28
CA GLY A 22 12.29 -18.93 2.90
C GLY A 22 12.12 -19.96 4.03
N ASN A 23 13.17 -20.77 4.25
CA ASN A 23 13.14 -21.95 5.12
C ASN A 23 13.81 -21.74 6.48
N SER A 24 14.19 -20.50 6.83
CA SER A 24 14.65 -20.20 8.19
C SER A 24 13.54 -20.48 9.21
N LYS A 25 13.91 -20.78 10.45
CA LYS A 25 12.94 -21.05 11.52
C LYS A 25 12.01 -19.86 11.71
N GLU A 26 12.56 -18.66 11.64
CA GLU A 26 11.88 -17.38 11.79
C GLU A 26 10.85 -17.16 10.66
N GLN A 27 11.20 -17.46 9.40
CA GLN A 27 10.28 -17.34 8.28
C GLN A 27 9.16 -18.39 8.34
N GLN A 28 9.47 -19.62 8.75
CA GLN A 28 8.46 -20.67 8.93
C GLN A 28 7.48 -20.31 10.05
N GLU A 29 8.00 -19.80 11.18
CA GLU A 29 7.18 -19.35 12.30
C GLU A 29 6.29 -18.17 11.92
N PHE A 30 6.85 -17.16 11.23
CA PHE A 30 6.06 -16.04 10.74
C PHE A 30 4.97 -16.47 9.75
N ARG A 31 5.29 -17.38 8.82
CA ARG A 31 4.32 -17.96 7.88
C ARG A 31 3.18 -18.66 8.62
N ASN A 32 3.49 -19.42 9.67
CA ASN A 32 2.49 -20.10 10.49
C ASN A 32 1.59 -19.10 11.24
N ILE A 33 2.18 -18.05 11.82
CA ILE A 33 1.42 -16.96 12.48
C ILE A 33 0.41 -16.36 11.50
N LEU A 34 0.81 -16.03 10.27
CA LEU A 34 -0.08 -15.45 9.25
C LEU A 34 -1.24 -16.39 8.87
N LEU A 35 -0.97 -17.69 8.74
CA LEU A 35 -2.00 -18.70 8.46
C LEU A 35 -3.03 -18.80 9.59
N ARG A 36 -2.56 -18.85 10.84
CA ARG A 36 -3.43 -18.91 12.02
C ARG A 36 -4.23 -17.63 12.20
N MET A 37 -3.63 -16.46 11.97
CA MET A 37 -4.34 -15.17 11.96
C MET A 37 -5.49 -15.16 10.94
N ARG A 38 -5.25 -15.65 9.71
CA ARG A 38 -6.29 -15.77 8.67
C ARG A 38 -7.49 -16.61 9.13
N ASN A 39 -7.23 -17.68 9.88
CA ASN A 39 -8.25 -18.60 10.39
C ASN A 39 -8.82 -18.20 11.76
N ARG A 40 -8.41 -17.06 12.32
CA ARG A 40 -8.79 -16.59 13.67
C ARG A 40 -8.31 -17.50 14.81
N GLU A 41 -7.20 -18.20 14.59
CA GLU A 41 -6.56 -19.13 15.53
C GLU A 41 -5.33 -18.49 16.21
N SER A 42 -5.28 -17.18 16.32
CA SER A 42 -4.18 -16.46 16.97
C SER A 42 -4.08 -16.80 18.45
N THR A 43 -2.87 -17.00 18.96
CA THR A 43 -2.60 -17.23 20.38
C THR A 43 -1.83 -16.07 21.01
N ILE A 44 -1.75 -16.07 22.33
CA ILE A 44 -0.93 -15.10 23.09
C ILE A 44 0.54 -15.18 22.67
N ASP A 45 1.07 -16.37 22.39
CA ASP A 45 2.48 -16.52 22.01
C ASP A 45 2.76 -15.93 20.63
N HIS A 46 1.83 -16.03 19.68
CA HIS A 46 1.97 -15.31 18.41
C HIS A 46 2.00 -13.79 18.63
N TRP A 47 1.15 -13.28 19.51
CA TRP A 47 1.13 -11.86 19.85
C TRP A 47 2.46 -11.43 20.48
N LYS A 48 3.01 -12.21 21.43
CA LYS A 48 4.34 -11.95 22.00
C LYS A 48 5.41 -11.86 20.91
N ILE A 49 5.41 -12.78 19.95
CA ILE A 49 6.36 -12.74 18.83
C ILE A 49 6.18 -11.47 18.01
N LEU A 50 4.95 -11.12 17.60
CA LEU A 50 4.70 -9.93 16.79
C LEU A 50 5.06 -8.63 17.52
N THR A 51 4.83 -8.55 18.84
CA THR A 51 5.19 -7.36 19.63
C THR A 51 6.69 -7.11 19.71
N THR A 52 7.54 -8.13 19.51
CA THR A 52 8.99 -7.92 19.40
C THR A 52 9.39 -7.07 18.18
N ARG A 53 8.49 -6.90 17.21
CA ARG A 53 8.71 -6.15 15.98
C ARG A 53 8.07 -4.75 16.00
N ILE A 54 7.52 -4.32 17.13
CA ILE A 54 7.09 -2.93 17.30
C ILE A 54 8.32 -2.03 17.24
N GLU A 55 8.17 -0.86 16.62
CA GLU A 55 9.27 0.06 16.36
C GLU A 55 10.10 0.41 17.61
N ASP A 56 9.49 0.49 18.79
CA ASP A 56 10.16 0.75 20.07
C ASP A 56 10.99 -0.43 20.60
N LYS A 57 10.74 -1.65 20.10
CA LYS A 57 11.42 -2.89 20.51
C LYS A 57 12.58 -3.29 19.61
N ILE A 58 12.67 -2.70 18.42
CA ILE A 58 13.73 -3.01 17.46
C ILE A 58 14.86 -1.98 17.52
N GLY A 59 16.08 -2.43 17.22
CA GLY A 59 17.27 -1.56 17.18
C GLY A 59 17.22 -0.55 16.04
N ILE A 60 18.06 0.49 16.13
CA ILE A 60 18.18 1.56 15.13
C ILE A 60 18.53 0.99 13.75
N THR A 61 19.42 0.00 13.67
CA THR A 61 19.81 -0.64 12.41
C THR A 61 18.61 -1.31 11.73
N ASP A 62 17.84 -2.11 12.47
CA ASP A 62 16.62 -2.74 11.96
C ASP A 62 15.62 -1.70 11.50
N ARG A 63 15.39 -0.65 12.30
CA ARG A 63 14.46 0.43 11.93
C ARG A 63 14.87 1.12 10.63
N ASN A 64 16.15 1.47 10.50
CA ASN A 64 16.68 2.13 9.32
C ASN A 64 16.62 1.24 8.07
N SER A 65 16.65 -0.08 8.23
CA SER A 65 16.45 -1.01 7.09
C SER A 65 15.06 -0.92 6.45
N PHE A 66 14.09 -0.28 7.12
CA PHE A 66 12.74 -0.02 6.60
C PHE A 66 12.51 1.45 6.23
N SER A 67 13.55 2.28 6.14
CA SER A 67 13.38 3.72 5.84
C SER A 67 12.68 3.94 4.49
N ASP A 68 12.89 3.04 3.54
CA ASP A 68 12.29 3.04 2.20
C ASP A 68 11.03 2.15 2.11
N ALA A 69 10.54 1.59 3.22
CA ALA A 69 9.35 0.76 3.20
C ALA A 69 8.07 1.60 2.97
N LEU A 70 7.06 0.95 2.41
CA LEU A 70 5.69 1.48 2.37
C LEU A 70 5.08 1.42 3.77
N VAL A 71 4.43 2.50 4.18
CA VAL A 71 3.72 2.56 5.46
C VAL A 71 2.24 2.30 5.21
N LEU A 72 1.68 1.31 5.91
CA LEU A 72 0.27 0.97 5.84
C LEU A 72 -0.46 1.60 7.03
N LEU A 73 -1.49 2.38 6.75
CA LEU A 73 -2.29 3.09 7.75
C LEU A 73 -3.77 2.84 7.48
N THR A 74 -4.58 3.03 8.51
CA THR A 74 -6.01 2.68 8.45
C THR A 74 -6.89 3.81 7.91
N LYS A 75 -6.40 5.06 7.93
CA LYS A 75 -7.16 6.24 7.52
C LYS A 75 -6.42 7.05 6.46
N TRP A 76 -7.15 7.55 5.48
CA TRP A 76 -6.63 8.46 4.45
C TRP A 76 -5.98 9.72 5.01
N SER A 77 -6.53 10.29 6.09
CA SER A 77 -5.94 11.45 6.75
C SER A 77 -4.54 11.18 7.29
N GLU A 78 -4.29 9.97 7.81
CA GLU A 78 -2.98 9.55 8.33
C GLU A 78 -2.00 9.30 7.18
N VAL A 79 -2.47 8.65 6.11
CA VAL A 79 -1.69 8.45 4.87
C VAL A 79 -1.26 9.80 4.29
N ASN A 80 -2.18 10.76 4.18
CA ASN A 80 -1.90 12.08 3.64
C ASN A 80 -0.90 12.85 4.52
N ALA A 81 -1.03 12.78 5.84
CA ALA A 81 -0.08 13.41 6.75
C ALA A 81 1.34 12.83 6.58
N VAL A 82 1.48 11.50 6.59
CA VAL A 82 2.79 10.85 6.41
C VAL A 82 3.40 11.14 5.03
N ASN A 83 2.59 11.11 3.96
CA ASN A 83 3.07 11.43 2.62
C ASN A 83 3.54 12.90 2.51
N MET A 84 2.80 13.83 3.13
CA MET A 84 3.18 15.24 3.17
C MET A 84 4.47 15.47 3.95
N ASP A 85 4.65 14.79 5.10
CA ASP A 85 5.87 14.91 5.90
C ASP A 85 7.07 14.30 5.18
N ARG A 86 6.89 13.16 4.50
CA ARG A 86 7.92 12.57 3.63
C ARG A 86 8.28 13.51 2.48
N LEU A 87 7.31 14.12 1.82
CA LEU A 87 7.55 15.07 0.73
C LEU A 87 8.32 16.30 1.22
N ARG A 88 7.94 16.87 2.38
CA ARG A 88 8.65 17.99 3.02
C ARG A 88 10.09 17.63 3.39
N SER A 89 10.31 16.41 3.89
CA SER A 89 11.63 15.94 4.31
C SER A 89 12.65 15.82 3.17
N LEU A 90 12.20 15.84 1.90
CA LEU A 90 13.11 15.86 0.75
C LEU A 90 13.88 17.18 0.63
N ASP A 91 13.39 18.26 1.25
CA ASP A 91 14.04 19.58 1.28
C ASP A 91 14.44 20.11 -0.11
N VAL A 92 13.52 19.95 -1.07
CA VAL A 92 13.69 20.41 -2.46
C VAL A 92 12.43 21.15 -2.93
N PRO A 93 12.51 21.95 -4.00
CA PRO A 93 11.33 22.61 -4.57
C PRO A 93 10.21 21.62 -4.93
N VAL A 94 8.99 21.96 -4.50
CA VAL A 94 7.78 21.16 -4.76
C VAL A 94 6.98 21.79 -5.89
N ALA A 95 6.73 21.03 -6.94
CA ALA A 95 5.82 21.37 -8.01
C ALA A 95 4.38 21.08 -7.58
N LYS A 96 3.51 22.10 -7.67
CA LYS A 96 2.07 21.95 -7.50
C LYS A 96 1.42 21.85 -8.88
N ILE A 97 0.85 20.68 -9.18
CA ILE A 97 0.11 20.43 -10.41
C ILE A 97 -1.38 20.53 -10.10
N GLN A 98 -2.09 21.41 -10.79
CA GLN A 98 -3.52 21.63 -10.60
C GLN A 98 -4.30 20.93 -11.72
N ALA A 99 -5.38 20.25 -11.35
CA ALA A 99 -6.26 19.61 -12.30
C ALA A 99 -6.99 20.65 -13.17
N ILE A 100 -7.26 20.27 -14.42
CA ILE A 100 -8.12 21.02 -15.34
C ILE A 100 -9.46 20.29 -15.41
N HIS A 101 -10.56 20.99 -15.12
CA HIS A 101 -11.89 20.40 -15.01
C HIS A 101 -12.77 20.82 -16.21
N SER A 102 -13.54 19.88 -16.76
CA SER A 102 -14.40 20.10 -17.93
C SER A 102 -15.92 20.09 -17.63
N GLY A 103 -16.33 20.21 -16.36
CA GLY A 103 -17.72 20.06 -15.92
C GLY A 103 -18.23 21.14 -14.96
N GLY A 104 -17.79 22.39 -15.13
CA GLY A 104 -18.25 23.51 -14.30
C GLY A 104 -17.83 23.45 -12.83
N ASN A 105 -18.60 24.12 -11.95
CA ASN A 105 -18.28 24.21 -10.52
C ASN A 105 -18.43 22.87 -9.80
N GLU A 106 -19.37 22.04 -10.25
CA GLU A 106 -19.65 20.73 -9.68
C GLU A 106 -18.44 19.80 -9.84
N ALA A 107 -17.84 19.75 -11.03
CA ALA A 107 -16.65 18.93 -11.29
C ALA A 107 -15.41 19.43 -10.53
N LYS A 108 -15.28 20.74 -10.32
CA LYS A 108 -14.17 21.35 -9.57
C LYS A 108 -14.24 21.02 -8.07
N ASN A 109 -15.46 20.89 -7.54
CA ASN A 109 -15.71 20.64 -6.12
C ASN A 109 -15.96 19.15 -5.81
N ALA A 110 -15.90 18.29 -6.83
CA ALA A 110 -16.05 16.85 -6.64
C ALA A 110 -14.93 16.30 -5.75
N SER A 111 -15.28 15.32 -4.90
CA SER A 111 -14.28 14.60 -4.11
C SER A 111 -13.39 13.74 -5.01
N SER A 112 -12.17 13.46 -4.55
CA SER A 112 -11.26 12.51 -5.20
C SER A 112 -11.95 11.16 -5.46
N ASP A 113 -12.72 10.66 -4.50
CA ASP A 113 -13.51 9.42 -4.66
C ASP A 113 -14.50 9.49 -5.83
N THR A 114 -15.21 10.61 -5.99
CA THR A 114 -16.12 10.83 -7.12
C THR A 114 -15.36 10.93 -8.44
N ALA A 115 -14.14 11.47 -8.40
CA ALA A 115 -13.23 11.61 -9.53
C ALA A 115 -12.34 10.38 -9.74
N HIS A 116 -12.73 9.20 -9.23
CA HIS A 116 -11.99 7.93 -9.37
C HIS A 116 -10.55 7.99 -8.85
N GLY A 117 -10.34 8.67 -7.72
CA GLY A 117 -9.05 8.81 -7.05
C GLY A 117 -8.16 9.92 -7.64
N LEU A 118 -8.72 10.82 -8.45
CA LEU A 118 -7.99 11.97 -8.99
C LEU A 118 -8.09 13.17 -8.04
N GLU A 119 -6.94 13.59 -7.53
CA GLU A 119 -6.83 14.77 -6.68
C GLU A 119 -6.88 16.07 -7.48
N VAL A 120 -7.50 17.11 -6.90
CA VAL A 120 -7.57 18.46 -7.49
C VAL A 120 -6.17 19.09 -7.59
N ASN A 121 -5.30 18.80 -6.61
CA ASN A 121 -3.91 19.23 -6.63
C ASN A 121 -3.01 18.06 -6.29
N ILE A 122 -1.97 17.85 -7.10
CA ILE A 122 -0.90 16.90 -6.81
C ILE A 122 0.37 17.70 -6.50
N LEU A 123 1.08 17.29 -5.46
CA LEU A 123 2.36 17.86 -5.07
C LEU A 123 3.46 16.85 -5.41
N LEU A 124 4.41 17.25 -6.24
CA LEU A 124 5.54 16.40 -6.65
C LEU A 124 6.86 17.10 -6.36
N ALA A 125 7.88 16.32 -6.05
CA ALA A 125 9.23 16.78 -5.83
C ALA A 125 10.21 15.74 -6.38
N ARG A 126 11.39 16.16 -6.84
CA ARG A 126 12.45 15.22 -7.23
C ARG A 126 12.79 14.31 -6.06
N GLY A 127 12.86 13.00 -6.30
CA GLY A 127 13.09 12.01 -5.25
C GLY A 127 11.81 11.56 -4.52
N ALA A 128 10.64 12.14 -4.82
CA ALA A 128 9.37 11.68 -4.27
C ALA A 128 9.01 10.32 -4.86
N ARG A 129 8.63 9.37 -3.99
CA ARG A 129 8.08 8.09 -4.42
C ARG A 129 6.62 8.24 -4.79
N VAL A 130 6.25 7.73 -5.95
CA VAL A 130 4.90 7.85 -6.52
C VAL A 130 4.37 6.48 -6.93
N MET A 131 3.05 6.36 -7.00
CA MET A 131 2.36 5.18 -7.50
C MET A 131 1.42 5.59 -8.62
N LEU A 132 1.43 4.86 -9.73
CA LEU A 132 0.42 5.02 -10.77
C LEU A 132 -0.94 4.55 -10.26
N THR A 133 -1.97 5.36 -10.45
CA THR A 133 -3.36 5.03 -10.09
C THR A 133 -4.20 4.59 -11.28
N ALA A 134 -3.60 4.54 -12.48
CA ALA A 134 -4.24 4.14 -13.73
C ALA A 134 -3.32 3.27 -14.58
N ASN A 135 -3.92 2.49 -15.47
CA ASN A 135 -3.18 1.72 -16.47
C ASN A 135 -2.83 2.65 -17.64
N LEU A 136 -1.55 2.86 -17.88
CA LEU A 136 -1.06 3.70 -18.98
C LEU A 136 -0.55 2.87 -20.15
N GLN A 137 0.26 1.84 -19.85
CA GLN A 137 0.85 0.95 -20.85
C GLN A 137 1.11 -0.43 -20.25
N THR A 138 0.12 -1.32 -20.37
CA THR A 138 0.13 -2.65 -19.77
C THR A 138 1.26 -3.52 -20.28
N GLU A 139 1.58 -3.46 -21.58
CA GLU A 139 2.64 -4.23 -22.22
C GLU A 139 4.04 -3.91 -21.66
N SER A 140 4.25 -2.68 -21.21
CA SER A 140 5.51 -2.22 -20.61
C SER A 140 5.48 -2.22 -19.08
N GLY A 141 4.41 -2.70 -18.45
CA GLY A 141 4.29 -2.77 -16.99
C GLY A 141 3.93 -1.44 -16.30
N LEU A 142 3.52 -0.41 -17.05
CA LEU A 142 3.01 0.86 -16.50
C LEU A 142 1.51 0.71 -16.16
N VAL A 143 1.25 -0.01 -15.08
CA VAL A 143 -0.09 -0.37 -14.61
C VAL A 143 -0.42 0.31 -13.28
N ASN A 144 -1.71 0.31 -12.92
CA ASN A 144 -2.16 0.75 -11.60
C ASN A 144 -1.43 -0.06 -10.51
N GLY A 145 -0.83 0.63 -9.55
CA GLY A 145 -0.01 0.06 -8.49
C GLY A 145 1.49 0.06 -8.78
N SER A 146 1.93 0.37 -10.00
CA SER A 146 3.36 0.51 -10.30
C SER A 146 3.97 1.68 -9.53
N ILE A 147 5.08 1.44 -8.84
CA ILE A 147 5.78 2.42 -7.99
C ILE A 147 7.03 2.92 -8.72
N GLY A 148 7.27 4.23 -8.63
CA GLY A 148 8.45 4.87 -9.15
C GLY A 148 8.96 5.99 -8.25
N THR A 149 9.99 6.67 -8.71
CA THR A 149 10.53 7.89 -8.08
C THR A 149 10.57 8.98 -9.14
N VAL A 150 10.16 10.19 -8.78
CA VAL A 150 10.19 11.39 -9.63
C VAL A 150 11.63 11.86 -9.88
#